data_AF-A0A6D2HVT6-F1
#
_entry.id   AF-A0A6D2HVT6-F1
#
_cell.length_a   1.000
_cell.length_b   1.000
_cell.length_c   1.000
_cell.angle_alpha   90.00
_cell.angle_beta   90.00
_cell.angle_gamma   90.00
#
_symmetry.space_group_name_H-M   'P 1'
#
loop_
_entity.id
_entity.type
_entity.pdbx_description
1 polymer ?
#
loop_
_entity_poly.entity_id
_entity_poly.type
_entity_poly.pdbx_seq_one_letter_code
_entity_poly.pdbx_strand_id
1 'polypeptide(L)'
;MAHQISKTLLFFFLFVLLLSDTVSSVRINLKKPCKHFILHIHNVAYDSDNAANATSSTVVNPLGLGTFDFGKIVIFDNPVTMDENFLSEPVARAQGFFFYNKKSTYNTWVACTLNGY
;
A
#
# COMPACT_ATOMS: atom_id res chain seq x y z
N MET A 1 -10.09 54.56 32.11
CA MET A 1 -10.34 54.00 30.76
C MET A 1 -9.47 52.79 30.46
N ALA A 2 -8.13 52.89 30.51
CA ALA A 2 -7.21 51.77 30.21
C ALA A 2 -7.38 50.52 31.10
N HIS A 3 -7.67 50.69 32.39
CA HIS A 3 -7.83 49.56 33.32
C HIS A 3 -9.08 48.72 33.03
N GLN A 4 -10.14 49.35 32.48
CA GLN A 4 -11.39 48.69 32.13
C GLN A 4 -11.23 47.88 30.83
N ILE A 5 -10.50 48.43 29.85
CA ILE A 5 -10.11 47.74 28.61
C ILE A 5 -9.25 46.50 28.91
N SER A 6 -8.30 46.62 29.83
CA SER A 6 -7.47 45.49 30.30
C SER A 6 -8.31 44.36 30.92
N LYS A 7 -9.31 44.70 31.75
CA LYS A 7 -10.21 43.69 32.33
C LYS A 7 -11.07 43.01 31.26
N THR A 8 -11.61 43.76 30.30
CA THR A 8 -12.41 43.20 29.21
C THR A 8 -11.59 42.26 28.33
N LEU A 9 -10.35 42.62 28.00
CA LEU A 9 -9.43 41.75 27.25
C LEU A 9 -9.09 40.47 28.02
N LEU A 10 -8.88 40.57 29.34
CA LEU A 10 -8.62 39.41 30.20
C LEU A 10 -9.83 38.45 30.25
N PHE A 11 -11.04 38.99 30.40
CA PHE A 11 -12.27 38.18 30.37
C PHE A 11 -12.51 37.54 29.02
N PHE A 12 -12.24 38.24 27.92
CA PHE A 12 -12.33 37.68 26.58
C PHE A 12 -11.33 36.53 26.39
N PHE A 13 -10.09 36.69 26.85
CA PHE A 13 -9.07 35.65 26.78
C PHE A 13 -9.46 34.41 27.62
N LEU A 14 -9.98 34.61 28.83
CA LEU A 14 -10.51 33.53 29.68
C LEU A 14 -11.71 32.81 29.04
N PHE A 15 -12.58 33.56 28.37
CA PHE A 15 -13.73 33.00 27.64
C PHE A 15 -13.30 32.16 26.42
N VAL A 16 -12.27 32.60 25.69
CA VAL A 16 -11.67 31.82 24.58
C VAL A 16 -11.01 30.53 25.07
N LEU A 17 -10.37 30.57 26.25
CA LEU A 17 -9.80 29.36 26.88
C LEU A 17 -10.88 28.35 27.32
N LEU A 18 -12.03 28.84 27.79
CA LEU A 18 -13.18 28.00 28.18
C LEU A 18 -13.90 27.39 26.96
N LEU A 19 -13.81 28.03 25.80
CA LEU A 19 -14.36 27.56 24.52
C LEU A 19 -13.40 26.68 23.70
N SER A 20 -12.18 26.44 24.20
CA SER A 20 -11.29 25.45 23.58
C SER A 20 -11.84 24.06 23.88
N ASP A 21 -12.77 23.61 23.03
CA ASP A 21 -13.32 22.26 23.08
C ASP A 21 -12.17 21.25 23.15
N THR A 22 -12.33 20.27 24.03
CA THR A 22 -11.46 19.11 24.13
C THR A 22 -11.28 18.52 22.74
N VAL A 23 -10.07 18.59 22.19
CA VAL A 23 -9.69 17.77 21.04
C VAL A 23 -9.92 16.33 21.48
N SER A 24 -11.01 15.73 20.99
CA SER A 24 -11.25 14.31 21.17
C SER A 24 -10.13 13.60 20.44
N SER A 25 -9.08 13.23 21.18
CA SER A 25 -8.06 12.36 20.65
C SER A 25 -8.80 11.07 20.29
N VAL A 26 -9.01 10.81 19.00
CA VAL A 26 -9.46 9.52 18.54
C VAL A 26 -8.45 8.53 19.09
N ARG A 27 -8.82 7.80 20.15
CA ARG A 27 -7.98 6.73 20.70
C ARG A 27 -8.02 5.59 19.71
N ILE A 28 -7.20 5.69 18.67
CA ILE A 28 -6.98 4.58 17.73
C ILE A 28 -6.40 3.46 18.57
N ASN A 29 -7.17 2.38 18.70
CA ASN A 29 -6.68 1.18 19.35
C ASN A 29 -5.64 0.54 18.41
N LEU A 30 -4.38 0.95 18.58
CA LEU A 30 -3.22 0.45 17.84
C LEU A 30 -3.02 -1.07 17.94
N LYS A 31 -3.75 -1.76 18.84
CA LYS A 31 -3.65 -3.21 19.01
C LYS A 31 -4.39 -4.02 17.95
N LYS A 32 -5.26 -3.40 17.13
CA LYS A 32 -5.98 -4.11 16.07
C LYS A 32 -6.19 -3.27 14.80
N PRO A 33 -6.16 -3.88 13.61
CA PRO A 33 -6.45 -3.16 12.38
C PRO A 33 -7.91 -2.70 12.34
N CYS A 34 -8.18 -1.57 11.68
CA CYS A 34 -9.55 -1.06 11.48
C CYS A 34 -10.31 -1.88 10.42
N LYS A 35 -9.57 -2.49 9.49
CA LYS A 35 -10.08 -3.34 8.42
C LYS A 35 -9.07 -4.43 8.13
N HIS A 36 -9.56 -5.63 7.83
CA HIS A 36 -8.75 -6.79 7.47
C HIS A 36 -9.24 -7.33 6.12
N PHE A 37 -8.31 -7.56 5.21
CA PHE A 37 -8.59 -8.11 3.88
C PHE A 37 -7.77 -9.39 3.71
N ILE A 38 -8.43 -10.44 3.23
CA ILE A 38 -7.81 -11.70 2.81
C ILE A 38 -8.09 -11.82 1.32
N LEU A 39 -7.03 -11.79 0.53
CA LEU A 39 -7.08 -11.67 -0.93
C LEU A 39 -6.00 -12.56 -1.54
N HIS A 40 -6.22 -12.99 -2.78
CA HIS A 40 -5.28 -13.82 -3.54
C HIS A 40 -4.82 -13.06 -4.77
N ILE A 41 -3.53 -12.75 -4.86
CA ILE A 41 -2.90 -12.11 -6.02
C ILE A 41 -2.34 -13.20 -6.92
N HIS A 42 -2.71 -13.17 -8.21
CA HIS A 42 -2.31 -14.21 -9.15
C HIS A 42 -1.33 -13.70 -10.18
N ASN A 43 -0.23 -14.41 -10.37
CA ASN A 43 0.82 -14.06 -11.32
C ASN A 43 0.97 -15.13 -12.40
N VAL A 44 0.62 -14.79 -13.64
CA VAL A 44 0.89 -15.61 -14.83
C VAL A 44 2.01 -14.94 -15.62
N ALA A 45 3.23 -15.48 -15.53
CA ALA A 45 4.38 -14.91 -16.21
C ALA A 45 4.30 -15.13 -17.72
N TYR A 46 4.64 -14.11 -18.50
CA TYR A 46 4.78 -14.22 -19.94
C TYR A 46 5.92 -15.18 -20.31
N ASP A 47 5.64 -16.17 -21.16
CA ASP A 47 6.56 -17.25 -21.55
C ASP A 47 6.88 -17.27 -23.05
N SER A 48 6.64 -16.15 -23.74
CA SER A 48 6.73 -15.95 -25.21
C SER A 48 5.54 -16.44 -26.04
N ASP A 49 4.69 -17.33 -25.52
CA ASP A 49 3.58 -17.93 -26.29
C ASP A 49 2.20 -17.71 -25.63
N ASN A 50 2.16 -17.28 -24.37
CA ASN A 50 0.93 -17.11 -23.60
C ASN A 50 0.42 -15.65 -23.51
N ALA A 51 0.62 -14.83 -24.55
CA ALA A 51 0.37 -13.38 -24.49
C ALA A 51 -1.07 -13.00 -24.07
N ALA A 52 -2.06 -13.83 -24.43
CA ALA A 52 -3.46 -13.61 -24.06
C ALA A 52 -3.76 -13.85 -22.56
N ASN A 53 -2.93 -14.66 -21.88
CA ASN A 53 -3.15 -15.11 -20.50
C ASN A 53 -2.17 -14.48 -19.50
N ALA A 54 -1.01 -14.01 -19.96
CA ALA A 54 0.02 -13.44 -19.12
C ALA A 54 -0.45 -12.17 -18.39
N THR A 55 -0.13 -12.08 -17.10
CA THR A 55 -0.42 -10.93 -16.24
C THR A 55 0.86 -10.22 -15.79
N SER A 56 2.03 -10.77 -16.10
CA SER A 56 3.33 -10.16 -15.83
C SER A 56 4.35 -10.49 -16.90
N SER A 57 5.40 -9.67 -17.00
CA SER A 57 6.48 -9.86 -17.96
C SER A 57 7.82 -9.45 -17.38
N THR A 58 8.86 -10.22 -17.73
CA THR A 58 10.25 -9.85 -17.41
C THR A 58 10.68 -8.71 -18.32
N VAL A 59 11.02 -7.57 -17.73
CA VAL A 59 11.50 -6.38 -18.47
C VAL A 59 13.02 -6.24 -18.45
N VAL A 60 13.68 -6.88 -17.48
CA VAL A 60 15.14 -6.98 -17.39
C VAL A 60 15.51 -8.40 -17.02
N ASN A 61 16.31 -9.05 -17.87
CA ASN A 61 16.87 -10.37 -17.59
C ASN A 61 18.05 -10.27 -16.61
N PRO A 62 18.27 -11.28 -15.75
CA PRO A 62 19.39 -11.27 -14.81
C PRO A 62 20.72 -11.39 -15.54
N LEU A 63 21.76 -10.69 -15.04
CA LEU A 63 23.11 -10.68 -15.63
C LEU A 63 24.03 -11.79 -15.09
N GLY A 64 23.50 -12.80 -14.41
CA GLY A 64 24.26 -13.95 -13.90
C GLY A 64 24.98 -13.72 -12.57
N LEU A 65 24.56 -12.72 -11.77
CA LEU A 65 25.11 -12.51 -10.43
C LEU A 65 24.55 -13.54 -9.43
N GLY A 66 25.13 -14.74 -9.43
CA GLY A 66 24.60 -15.91 -8.72
C GLY A 66 23.55 -16.66 -9.54
N THR A 67 22.93 -17.70 -8.95
CA THR A 67 21.98 -18.61 -9.63
C THR A 67 20.53 -18.38 -9.22
N PHE A 68 20.21 -17.24 -8.61
CA PHE A 68 18.91 -16.91 -8.01
C PHE A 68 18.27 -15.66 -8.61
N ASP A 69 18.45 -15.47 -9.93
CA ASP A 69 17.84 -14.40 -10.72
C ASP A 69 18.15 -12.96 -10.26
N PHE A 70 19.23 -12.74 -9.50
CA PHE A 70 19.59 -11.40 -9.01
C PHE A 70 19.57 -10.35 -10.14
N GLY A 71 18.79 -9.29 -9.94
CA GLY A 71 18.63 -8.19 -10.89
C GLY A 71 17.55 -8.41 -11.96
N LYS A 72 16.90 -9.58 -12.01
CA LYS A 72 15.71 -9.79 -12.85
C LYS A 72 14.57 -8.90 -12.36
N ILE A 73 13.98 -8.12 -13.28
CA ILE A 73 12.87 -7.20 -12.99
C ILE A 73 11.63 -7.67 -13.76
N VAL A 74 10.50 -7.75 -13.06
CA VAL A 74 9.21 -8.16 -13.60
C VAL A 74 8.19 -7.06 -13.34
N ILE A 75 7.51 -6.59 -14.38
CA ILE A 75 6.34 -5.70 -14.27
C ILE A 75 5.08 -6.55 -14.34
N PHE A 76 4.06 -6.20 -13.56
CA PHE A 76 2.82 -6.96 -13.48
C PHE A 76 1.57 -6.08 -13.37
N ASP A 77 0.48 -6.61 -13.92
CA ASP A 77 -0.90 -6.18 -13.75
C ASP A 77 -1.73 -7.43 -13.41
N ASN A 78 -1.70 -7.80 -12.14
CA ASN A 78 -2.18 -9.09 -11.64
C ASN A 78 -3.62 -8.98 -11.13
N PRO A 79 -4.54 -9.88 -11.50
CA PRO A 79 -5.87 -9.93 -10.89
C PRO A 79 -5.78 -10.35 -9.42
N VAL A 80 -6.69 -9.82 -8.62
CA VAL A 80 -6.84 -10.12 -7.20
C VAL A 80 -8.24 -10.65 -6.94
N THR A 81 -8.36 -11.85 -6.38
CA THR A 81 -9.65 -12.53 -6.13
C THR A 81 -9.86 -12.80 -4.64
N MET A 82 -11.10 -13.15 -4.28
CA MET A 82 -11.49 -13.50 -2.90
C MET A 82 -11.18 -14.97 -2.54
N ASP A 83 -10.87 -15.80 -3.53
CA ASP A 83 -10.55 -17.22 -3.40
C ASP A 83 -9.25 -17.56 -4.14
N GLU A 84 -8.80 -18.82 -4.05
CA GLU A 84 -7.56 -19.27 -4.69
C GLU A 84 -7.68 -19.49 -6.21
N ASN A 85 -8.86 -19.27 -6.80
CA ASN A 85 -9.07 -19.53 -8.22
C ASN A 85 -8.76 -18.28 -9.06
N PHE A 86 -7.75 -18.40 -9.94
CA PHE A 86 -7.35 -17.33 -10.86
C PHE A 86 -8.46 -16.88 -11.83
N LEU A 87 -9.39 -17.79 -12.18
CA LEU A 87 -10.48 -17.50 -13.11
C LEU A 87 -11.69 -16.84 -12.44
N SER A 88 -11.68 -16.67 -11.12
CA SER A 88 -12.73 -15.97 -10.39
C SER A 88 -12.76 -14.48 -10.74
N GLU A 89 -13.92 -13.85 -10.55
CA GLU A 89 -14.09 -12.41 -10.80
C GLU A 89 -13.11 -11.60 -9.93
N PRO A 90 -12.25 -10.75 -10.53
CA PRO A 90 -11.31 -9.93 -9.77
C PRO A 90 -12.04 -8.86 -8.96
N VAL A 91 -11.66 -8.70 -7.69
CA VAL A 91 -12.15 -7.62 -6.81
C VAL A 91 -11.21 -6.41 -6.81
N ALA A 92 -9.98 -6.59 -7.31
CA ALA A 92 -9.00 -5.53 -7.52
C ALA A 92 -7.96 -5.98 -8.55
N ARG A 93 -7.06 -5.06 -8.91
CA ARG A 93 -5.82 -5.37 -9.63
C ARG A 93 -4.61 -4.90 -8.82
N ALA A 94 -3.59 -5.74 -8.75
CA ALA A 94 -2.29 -5.38 -8.21
C ALA A 94 -1.40 -4.95 -9.38
N GLN A 95 -1.02 -3.67 -9.42
CA GLN A 95 -0.25 -3.06 -10.50
C GLN A 95 1.08 -2.55 -9.98
N GLY A 96 2.18 -3.02 -10.55
CA GLY A 96 3.51 -2.66 -10.08
C GLY A 96 4.62 -3.54 -10.64
N PHE A 97 5.66 -3.74 -9.84
CA PHE A 97 6.81 -4.54 -10.22
C PHE A 97 7.44 -5.23 -9.02
N PHE A 98 8.20 -6.27 -9.30
CA PHE A 98 9.12 -6.87 -8.34
C PHE A 98 10.47 -7.16 -8.99
N PHE A 99 11.50 -7.27 -8.17
CA PHE A 99 12.81 -7.71 -8.64
C PHE A 99 13.48 -8.62 -7.63
N TYR A 100 14.30 -9.53 -8.14
CA TYR A 100 15.09 -10.44 -7.31
C TYR A 100 16.35 -9.73 -6.82
N ASN A 101 16.58 -9.74 -5.51
CA ASN A 101 17.60 -8.87 -4.87
C ASN A 101 18.60 -9.60 -3.99
N LYS A 102 18.68 -10.94 -4.07
CA LYS A 102 19.62 -11.73 -3.28
C LYS A 102 20.38 -12.76 -4.13
N LYS A 103 21.68 -12.87 -3.87
CA LYS A 103 22.62 -13.70 -4.66
C LYS A 103 22.70 -15.16 -4.21
N SER A 104 22.25 -15.46 -2.99
CA SER A 104 22.45 -16.76 -2.32
C SER A 104 21.17 -17.55 -2.06
N THR A 105 20.00 -16.97 -2.34
CA THR A 105 18.69 -17.62 -2.30
C THR A 105 17.68 -16.72 -3.01
N TYR A 106 16.53 -17.27 -3.42
CA TYR A 106 15.44 -16.46 -3.95
C TYR A 106 14.93 -15.49 -2.89
N ASN A 107 14.87 -14.22 -3.25
CA ASN A 107 14.24 -13.17 -2.48
C ASN A 107 13.79 -12.07 -3.43
N THR A 108 12.64 -11.48 -3.16
CA THR A 108 12.07 -10.41 -3.99
C THR A 108 11.86 -9.15 -3.18
N TRP A 109 11.92 -8.01 -3.85
CA TRP A 109 11.36 -6.75 -3.38
C TRP A 109 10.20 -6.38 -4.28
N VAL A 110 9.08 -5.94 -3.70
CA VAL A 110 7.83 -5.66 -4.42
C VAL A 110 7.38 -4.23 -4.13
N ALA A 111 6.99 -3.50 -5.18
CA ALA A 111 6.18 -2.29 -5.06
C ALA A 111 4.97 -2.39 -5.98
N CYS A 112 3.80 -2.15 -5.42
CA CYS A 112 2.56 -2.12 -6.20
C CYS A 112 1.51 -1.23 -5.56
N THR A 113 0.51 -0.93 -6.38
CA THR A 113 -0.78 -0.37 -5.97
C THR A 113 -1.84 -1.46 -6.07
N LEU A 114 -2.80 -1.44 -5.15
CA LEU A 114 -3.96 -2.31 -5.20
C LEU A 114 -5.17 -1.44 -5.57
N ASN A 115 -5.59 -1.53 -6.83
CA ASN A 115 -6.65 -0.71 -7.39
C ASN A 115 -7.94 -1.52 -7.39
N GLY A 116 -8.89 -1.13 -6.53
CA GLY A 116 -10.24 -1.66 -6.56
C GLY A 116 -11.00 -1.15 -7.79
N TYR A 117 -12.02 -1.90 -8.19
CA TYR A 117 -12.99 -1.48 -9.21
C TYR A 117 -14.00 -0.47 -8.63
#